data_AF-A0A1X7U461-F1
#
_entry.id   AF-A0A1X7U461-F1
#
_cell.length_a   1.000
_cell.length_b   1.000
_cell.length_c   1.000
_cell.angle_alpha   90.00
_cell.angle_beta   90.00
_cell.angle_gamma   90.00
#
_symmetry.space_group_name_H-M   'P 1'
#
loop_
_entity.id
_entity.type
_entity.pdbx_description
1 polymer ?
#
loop_
_entity_poly.entity_id
_entity_poly.type
_entity_poly.pdbx_seq_one_letter_code
_entity_poly.pdbx_strand_id
1 'polypeptide(L)'
;MFFEEELEDVQGVQNPDDDCIQSVGPLATTKETPKRPRKSRKRTRQTDAGTNRAAQATLDATSSETSTSTTSGQQTRRKKMITKKERACLISHIKKCPVLELVKVHFQNNESAIFQQLLTAAAEPVLKSLINYHHNSFICLYEANSTGKDKYIAFQIQWHKYCSILLLPRNLQTQCLFSPPSYEMEMVRKHWLDFTINLQEGEDTCNKFMISFSSIIRDILLQETHICLNEISGVDGQGMTTQVANNDQNDVYFRFGGATLASMLHNRYKEIRSCSAVKRELISVEITILQAINNKDKSAIPAYLQYRDKGFMYFPDITFIPFIRAVDECAKQVVNEKGLKDHGDELIKVTHSIVKLATHLKSQLVDGLRSKMALDTDIEKQATDNVYDEMLRKLTNTRIQEFMSSFKQKMAFNSGHASTAGLNLRDQLLSQHVQVQSRVQLD
;
A
#
# COMPACT_ATOMS: atom_id res chain seq x y z
N MET A 1 -13.49 -21.47 23.52
CA MET A 1 -13.52 -20.20 24.27
C MET A 1 -12.40 -19.36 23.69
N PHE A 2 -12.73 -18.35 22.89
CA PHE A 2 -11.74 -17.55 22.17
C PHE A 2 -11.43 -16.29 22.95
N PHE A 3 -10.13 -16.02 23.09
CA PHE A 3 -9.50 -14.94 23.85
C PHE A 3 -10.00 -13.55 23.47
N GLU A 4 -10.54 -12.83 24.45
CA GLU A 4 -10.95 -11.42 24.33
C GLU A 4 -10.13 -10.47 25.24
N GLU A 5 -9.17 -10.96 26.03
CA GLU A 5 -8.65 -10.18 27.17
C GLU A 5 -7.26 -9.54 27.03
N GLU A 6 -6.60 -9.55 25.86
CA GLU A 6 -5.32 -8.81 25.67
C GLU A 6 -5.22 -8.02 24.34
N LEU A 7 -6.36 -7.60 23.77
CA LEU A 7 -6.43 -6.79 22.53
C LEU A 7 -6.89 -5.33 22.75
N GLU A 8 -6.94 -4.86 23.99
CA GLU A 8 -7.24 -3.45 24.28
C GLU A 8 -6.02 -2.56 24.08
N ASP A 9 -5.78 -2.17 22.82
CA ASP A 9 -5.37 -0.81 22.46
C ASP A 9 -5.59 -0.52 20.97
N VAL A 10 -6.70 -1.03 20.41
CA VAL A 10 -7.24 -0.62 19.11
C VAL A 10 -8.76 -0.43 19.22
N GLN A 11 -9.20 0.54 20.03
CA GLN A 11 -10.50 1.21 19.82
C GLN A 11 -10.23 2.48 19.00
N GLY A 12 -10.97 2.87 17.98
CA GLY A 12 -12.31 2.54 17.54
C GLY A 12 -12.91 3.84 17.01
N VAL A 13 -12.97 4.03 15.69
CA VAL A 13 -13.77 5.12 15.09
C VAL A 13 -15.18 4.58 14.96
N GLN A 14 -16.03 4.86 15.94
CA GLN A 14 -17.47 4.60 15.87
C GLN A 14 -18.10 5.48 14.79
N ASN A 15 -18.85 4.83 13.90
CA ASN A 15 -19.67 5.46 12.87
C ASN A 15 -21.05 5.73 13.51
N PRO A 16 -21.55 6.98 13.56
CA PRO A 16 -22.70 7.33 14.39
C PRO A 16 -24.08 7.09 13.76
N ASP A 17 -24.21 6.23 12.74
CA ASP A 17 -25.46 6.11 11.95
C ASP A 17 -26.16 4.73 11.99
N ASP A 18 -25.74 3.78 12.84
CA ASP A 18 -26.40 2.47 12.96
C ASP A 18 -27.13 2.29 14.29
N ASP A 19 -28.20 3.07 14.48
CA ASP A 19 -29.24 2.79 15.47
C ASP A 19 -30.60 3.20 14.89
N CYS A 20 -31.31 2.27 14.24
CA CYS A 20 -32.78 2.19 14.24
C CYS A 20 -33.28 0.96 13.45
N ILE A 21 -33.46 -0.19 14.11
CA ILE A 21 -34.49 -1.16 13.71
C ILE A 21 -35.16 -1.70 14.99
N GLN A 22 -36.38 -1.23 15.27
CA GLN A 22 -37.39 -1.99 16.01
C GLN A 22 -38.69 -1.99 15.21
N SER A 23 -39.28 -3.18 15.09
CA SER A 23 -40.58 -3.45 14.49
C SER A 23 -41.74 -3.07 15.43
N VAL A 24 -42.88 -2.61 14.88
CA VAL A 24 -44.23 -3.26 14.96
C VAL A 24 -45.32 -2.31 14.38
N GLY A 25 -46.05 -2.79 13.37
CA GLY A 25 -47.52 -2.68 13.24
C GLY A 25 -48.18 -1.41 12.63
N PRO A 26 -49.40 -1.52 12.04
CA PRO A 26 -49.87 -0.63 10.96
C PRO A 26 -51.07 0.26 11.32
N LEU A 27 -51.21 1.44 10.67
CA LEU A 27 -52.35 1.89 9.83
C LEU A 27 -52.35 3.43 9.61
N ALA A 28 -52.71 3.81 8.38
CA ALA A 28 -53.49 4.99 7.97
C ALA A 28 -52.92 6.44 8.04
N THR A 29 -52.70 6.95 6.81
CA THR A 29 -53.17 8.24 6.25
C THR A 29 -52.53 9.60 6.60
N THR A 30 -52.43 10.38 5.53
CA THR A 30 -52.30 11.84 5.35
C THR A 30 -50.92 12.49 5.39
N LYS A 31 -50.59 12.99 4.19
CA LYS A 31 -49.52 13.91 3.78
C LYS A 31 -49.54 15.19 4.61
N GLU A 32 -48.36 15.68 4.99
CA GLU A 32 -47.89 17.06 4.74
C GLU A 32 -46.43 17.21 5.21
N THR A 33 -45.56 17.74 4.35
CA THR A 33 -44.14 18.00 4.64
C THR A 33 -43.92 19.48 4.95
N PRO A 34 -43.23 19.86 6.04
CA PRO A 34 -42.87 21.25 6.27
C PRO A 34 -41.60 21.66 5.52
N LYS A 35 -41.66 22.84 4.91
CA LYS A 35 -40.59 23.53 4.15
C LYS A 35 -39.36 23.82 5.03
N ARG A 36 -38.18 23.50 4.50
CA ARG A 36 -36.86 23.85 5.08
C ARG A 36 -36.50 25.32 4.76
N PRO A 37 -35.98 26.13 5.71
CA PRO A 37 -35.61 27.52 5.43
C PRO A 37 -34.27 27.64 4.69
N ARG A 38 -34.25 28.41 3.61
CA ARG A 38 -33.03 28.87 2.92
C ARG A 38 -32.36 29.98 3.73
N LYS A 39 -31.12 29.78 4.19
CA LYS A 39 -30.23 30.87 4.63
C LYS A 39 -29.30 31.27 3.49
N SER A 40 -29.55 32.46 2.93
CA SER A 40 -28.65 33.19 2.06
C SER A 40 -27.63 33.96 2.92
N ARG A 41 -26.34 33.90 2.57
CA ARG A 41 -25.35 34.86 3.09
C ARG A 41 -24.51 35.35 1.92
N LYS A 42 -24.95 36.49 1.36
CA LYS A 42 -24.21 37.36 0.45
C LYS A 42 -23.05 37.97 1.25
N ARG A 43 -21.81 37.87 0.74
CA ARG A 43 -20.68 38.65 1.25
C ARG A 43 -20.24 39.60 0.15
N THR A 44 -20.50 40.89 0.36
CA THR A 44 -20.10 42.00 -0.50
C THR A 44 -18.60 42.20 -0.38
N ARG A 45 -17.92 42.31 -1.53
CA ARG A 45 -16.49 42.56 -1.66
C ARG A 45 -16.33 44.07 -1.88
N GLN A 46 -15.76 44.78 -0.92
CA GLN A 46 -15.39 46.19 -1.06
C GLN A 46 -13.94 46.24 -1.55
N THR A 47 -13.78 46.75 -2.77
CA THR A 47 -12.55 47.21 -3.38
C THR A 47 -12.46 48.70 -3.16
N ASP A 48 -11.45 49.17 -2.44
CA ASP A 48 -11.03 50.57 -2.49
C ASP A 48 -9.73 50.66 -3.25
N ALA A 49 -9.77 51.49 -4.29
CA ALA A 49 -8.65 51.96 -5.08
C ALA A 49 -8.54 53.47 -4.88
N GLY A 50 -7.31 53.98 -4.81
CA GLY A 50 -7.01 55.40 -5.00
C GLY A 50 -5.62 55.75 -4.45
N THR A 51 -4.56 55.65 -5.26
CA THR A 51 -3.93 56.66 -6.16
C THR A 51 -2.99 57.69 -5.51
N ASN A 52 -1.77 57.69 -6.06
CA ASN A 52 -0.86 58.80 -6.39
C ASN A 52 0.04 59.40 -5.30
N ARG A 53 1.36 59.26 -5.46
CA ARG A 53 2.21 60.29 -6.12
C ARG A 53 3.65 59.83 -6.35
N ALA A 54 4.25 60.42 -7.39
CA ALA A 54 5.57 60.16 -7.95
C ALA A 54 6.64 61.16 -7.48
N ALA A 55 7.90 60.72 -7.50
CA ALA A 55 9.19 61.43 -7.66
C ALA A 55 10.28 60.42 -7.16
N GLN A 56 11.51 60.27 -7.66
CA GLN A 56 12.39 61.04 -8.53
C GLN A 56 13.54 60.07 -8.94
N ALA A 57 14.17 60.31 -10.09
CA ALA A 57 15.32 59.56 -10.58
C ALA A 57 16.64 60.05 -9.98
N THR A 58 17.59 59.13 -9.73
CA THR A 58 19.04 59.40 -9.87
C THR A 58 19.83 58.10 -10.03
N LEU A 59 20.75 58.11 -11.00
CA LEU A 59 21.83 57.15 -11.23
C LEU A 59 22.95 57.37 -10.21
N ASP A 60 23.58 56.30 -9.72
CA ASP A 60 25.03 56.07 -9.90
C ASP A 60 25.50 54.75 -9.28
N ALA A 61 26.57 54.22 -9.89
CA ALA A 61 27.21 52.95 -9.62
C ALA A 61 28.16 52.99 -8.43
N THR A 62 28.26 51.91 -7.63
CA THR A 62 29.46 51.05 -7.44
C THR A 62 29.30 50.10 -6.24
N SER A 63 29.67 48.84 -6.48
CA SER A 63 30.18 47.80 -5.56
C SER A 63 29.98 47.91 -4.05
N SER A 64 29.31 46.92 -3.46
CA SER A 64 29.72 46.32 -2.19
C SER A 64 29.04 44.97 -1.97
N GLU A 65 29.82 44.01 -1.49
CA GLU A 65 29.47 42.65 -1.13
C GLU A 65 28.32 42.61 -0.11
N THR A 66 27.32 41.76 -0.34
CA THR A 66 26.53 41.22 0.78
C THR A 66 25.97 39.86 0.44
N SER A 67 26.51 38.88 1.16
CA SER A 67 26.01 37.53 1.38
C SER A 67 24.49 37.53 1.55
N THR A 68 23.77 36.88 0.63
CA THR A 68 22.37 36.52 0.85
C THR A 68 22.26 35.00 0.85
N SER A 69 22.16 34.49 2.07
CA SER A 69 21.64 33.18 2.41
C SER A 69 20.33 32.93 1.65
N THR A 70 20.35 32.05 0.66
CA THR A 70 19.13 31.44 0.13
C THR A 70 18.53 30.57 1.21
N THR A 71 17.61 31.16 1.97
CA THR A 71 16.68 30.49 2.84
C THR A 71 15.91 29.49 1.98
N SER A 72 16.26 28.21 2.07
CA SER A 72 15.54 27.11 1.47
C SER A 72 14.17 27.01 2.14
N GLY A 73 13.23 27.81 1.66
CA GLY A 73 11.85 27.75 2.07
C GLY A 73 11.35 26.32 1.84
N GLN A 74 10.97 25.66 2.92
CA GLN A 74 10.18 24.43 2.92
C GLN A 74 8.85 24.72 2.20
N GLN A 75 8.87 24.75 0.87
CA GLN A 75 7.67 24.62 0.07
C GLN A 75 7.15 23.23 0.36
N THR A 76 6.12 23.16 1.20
CA THR A 76 5.21 22.04 1.26
C THR A 76 4.74 21.76 -0.17
N ARG A 77 5.39 20.79 -0.84
CA ARG A 77 5.05 20.33 -2.18
C ARG A 77 3.62 19.81 -2.12
N ARG A 78 2.63 20.69 -2.31
CA ARG A 78 1.27 20.31 -2.61
C ARG A 78 1.37 19.49 -3.89
N LYS A 79 1.25 18.15 -3.78
CA LYS A 79 1.27 17.22 -4.92
C LYS A 79 0.27 17.75 -5.95
N LYS A 80 0.80 18.29 -7.05
CA LYS A 80 0.01 18.84 -8.15
C LYS A 80 -0.80 17.69 -8.73
N MET A 81 -2.11 17.85 -8.84
CA MET A 81 -2.93 16.86 -9.53
C MET A 81 -2.49 16.77 -10.99
N ILE A 82 -2.42 15.54 -11.51
CA ILE A 82 -2.10 15.26 -12.92
C ILE A 82 -3.07 16.05 -13.81
N THR A 83 -2.52 16.88 -14.68
CA THR A 83 -3.28 17.68 -15.64
C THR A 83 -3.94 16.78 -16.70
N LYS A 84 -4.97 17.29 -17.39
CA LYS A 84 -5.63 16.55 -18.47
C LYS A 84 -4.64 16.14 -19.58
N LYS A 85 -3.65 16.99 -19.88
CA LYS A 85 -2.61 16.73 -20.89
C LYS A 85 -1.68 15.61 -20.43
N GLU A 86 -1.19 15.66 -19.20
CA GLU A 86 -0.34 14.62 -18.60
C GLU A 86 -1.07 13.28 -18.55
N ARG A 87 -2.37 13.27 -18.23
CA ARG A 87 -3.19 12.05 -18.28
C ARG A 87 -3.33 11.50 -19.71
N ALA A 88 -3.58 12.35 -20.70
CA ALA A 88 -3.66 11.89 -22.09
C ALA A 88 -2.32 11.29 -22.57
N CYS A 89 -1.20 11.90 -22.15
CA CYS A 89 0.14 11.36 -22.39
C CYS A 89 0.33 9.99 -21.74
N LEU A 90 -0.05 9.87 -20.46
CA LEU A 90 0.02 8.63 -19.69
C LEU A 90 -0.80 7.50 -20.32
N ILE A 91 -2.06 7.77 -20.71
CA ILE A 91 -2.89 6.77 -21.40
C ILE A 91 -2.29 6.41 -22.76
N SER A 92 -1.74 7.38 -23.50
CA SER A 92 -1.05 7.10 -24.76
C SER A 92 0.21 6.25 -24.55
N HIS A 93 0.91 6.39 -23.43
CA HIS A 93 2.05 5.56 -23.06
C HIS A 93 1.60 4.13 -22.76
N ILE A 94 0.62 3.98 -21.87
CA ILE A 94 0.07 2.68 -21.48
C ILE A 94 -0.46 1.91 -22.69
N LYS A 95 -1.13 2.58 -23.64
CA LYS A 95 -1.61 1.96 -24.90
C LYS A 95 -0.51 1.36 -25.77
N LYS A 96 0.73 1.86 -25.64
CA LYS A 96 1.90 1.38 -26.38
C LYS A 96 2.73 0.36 -25.60
N CYS A 97 2.36 0.06 -24.35
CA CYS A 97 3.06 -0.92 -23.52
C CYS A 97 3.10 -2.29 -24.22
N PRO A 98 4.28 -2.93 -24.37
CA PRO A 98 4.42 -4.25 -24.95
C PRO A 98 4.02 -5.35 -23.94
N VAL A 99 2.76 -5.34 -23.48
CA VAL A 99 2.28 -6.21 -22.39
C VAL A 99 2.55 -7.69 -22.67
N LEU A 100 2.35 -8.15 -23.91
CA LEU A 100 2.59 -9.56 -24.29
C LEU A 100 4.02 -10.00 -24.02
N GLU A 101 5.01 -9.18 -24.40
CA GLU A 101 6.42 -9.53 -24.22
C GLU A 101 6.81 -9.52 -22.74
N LEU A 102 6.29 -8.56 -21.97
CA LEU A 102 6.53 -8.50 -20.52
C LEU A 102 5.88 -9.68 -19.77
N VAL A 103 4.67 -10.09 -20.18
CA VAL A 103 4.00 -11.28 -19.63
C VAL A 103 4.77 -12.56 -19.98
N LYS A 104 5.29 -12.68 -21.21
CA LYS A 104 6.13 -13.82 -21.61
C LYS A 104 7.37 -13.95 -20.72
N VAL A 105 8.11 -12.85 -20.51
CA VAL A 105 9.29 -12.84 -19.64
C VAL A 105 8.93 -13.32 -18.24
N HIS A 106 7.81 -12.85 -17.68
CA HIS A 106 7.39 -13.25 -16.34
C HIS A 106 7.05 -14.74 -16.23
N PHE A 107 6.27 -15.29 -17.17
CA PHE A 107 5.83 -16.69 -17.08
C PHE A 107 6.85 -17.71 -17.60
N GLN A 108 7.82 -17.30 -18.44
CA GLN A 108 8.95 -18.14 -18.80
C GLN A 108 9.79 -18.52 -17.57
N ASN A 109 9.95 -17.58 -16.63
CA ASN A 109 10.71 -17.83 -15.39
C ASN A 109 9.97 -18.72 -14.37
N ASN A 110 8.65 -18.90 -14.53
CA ASN A 110 7.79 -19.58 -13.55
C ASN A 110 7.25 -20.94 -14.05
N GLU A 111 7.71 -21.43 -15.20
CA GLU A 111 7.40 -22.77 -15.75
C GLU A 111 5.90 -23.14 -15.81
N SER A 112 5.02 -22.17 -16.08
CA SER A 112 3.57 -22.45 -16.09
C SER A 112 3.14 -23.27 -17.32
N ALA A 113 2.73 -24.52 -17.10
CA ALA A 113 2.26 -25.41 -18.17
C ALA A 113 1.09 -24.83 -18.99
N ILE A 114 0.12 -24.18 -18.32
CA ILE A 114 -1.01 -23.52 -18.98
C ILE A 114 -0.52 -22.37 -19.88
N PHE A 115 0.45 -21.58 -19.41
CA PHE A 115 1.03 -20.51 -20.22
C PHE A 115 1.79 -21.05 -21.43
N GLN A 116 2.56 -22.13 -21.28
CA GLN A 116 3.24 -22.77 -22.40
C GLN A 116 2.25 -23.25 -23.48
N GLN A 117 1.10 -23.78 -23.06
CA GLN A 117 0.04 -24.15 -24.00
C GLN A 117 -0.57 -22.93 -24.70
N LEU A 118 -0.76 -21.81 -23.98
CA LEU A 118 -1.21 -20.54 -24.57
C LEU A 118 -0.22 -19.92 -25.57
N LEU A 119 1.06 -20.26 -25.49
CA LEU A 119 2.09 -19.83 -26.45
C LEU A 119 2.08 -20.63 -27.76
N THR A 120 1.37 -21.76 -27.82
CA THR A 120 1.26 -22.54 -29.05
C THR A 120 0.50 -21.77 -30.13
N ALA A 121 0.84 -21.98 -31.41
CA ALA A 121 0.20 -21.28 -32.52
C ALA A 121 -1.34 -21.43 -32.54
N ALA A 122 -1.86 -22.57 -32.05
CA ALA A 122 -3.30 -22.82 -31.96
C ALA A 122 -4.00 -21.99 -30.87
N ALA A 123 -3.31 -21.68 -29.77
CA ALA A 123 -3.87 -20.96 -28.62
C ALA A 123 -3.43 -19.49 -28.52
N GLU A 124 -2.46 -19.06 -29.34
CA GLU A 124 -1.98 -17.67 -29.39
C GLU A 124 -3.11 -16.64 -29.57
N PRO A 125 -4.17 -16.89 -30.39
CA PRO A 125 -5.30 -15.97 -30.48
C PRO A 125 -6.04 -15.76 -29.15
N VAL A 126 -6.14 -16.82 -28.33
CA VAL A 126 -6.76 -16.74 -26.98
C VAL A 126 -5.89 -15.89 -26.07
N LEU A 127 -4.58 -16.11 -26.06
CA LEU A 127 -3.63 -15.30 -25.28
C LEU A 127 -3.72 -13.82 -25.65
N LYS A 128 -3.71 -13.50 -26.95
CA LYS A 128 -3.87 -12.11 -27.42
C LYS A 128 -5.21 -11.51 -26.99
N SER A 129 -6.29 -12.28 -27.10
CA SER A 129 -7.62 -11.84 -26.65
C SER A 129 -7.65 -11.53 -25.16
N LEU A 130 -7.03 -12.38 -24.33
CA LEU A 130 -6.94 -12.20 -22.89
C LEU A 130 -6.14 -10.94 -22.53
N ILE A 131 -4.96 -10.76 -23.13
CA ILE A 131 -4.12 -9.59 -22.87
C ILE A 131 -4.82 -8.30 -23.29
N ASN A 132 -5.41 -8.27 -24.49
CA ASN A 132 -6.13 -7.10 -24.98
C ASN A 132 -7.30 -6.73 -24.06
N TYR A 133 -8.08 -7.71 -23.60
CA TYR A 133 -9.17 -7.47 -22.67
C TYR A 133 -8.69 -6.84 -21.35
N HIS A 134 -7.64 -7.40 -20.74
CA HIS A 134 -7.07 -6.86 -19.51
C HIS A 134 -6.48 -5.46 -19.72
N HIS A 135 -5.79 -5.24 -20.83
CA HIS A 135 -5.19 -3.95 -21.17
C HIS A 135 -6.24 -2.86 -21.40
N ASN A 136 -7.27 -3.16 -22.18
CA ASN A 136 -8.42 -2.27 -22.42
C ASN A 136 -9.17 -1.97 -21.11
N SER A 137 -9.43 -3.01 -20.32
CA SER A 137 -10.08 -2.86 -19.00
C SER A 137 -9.26 -1.95 -18.08
N PHE A 138 -7.93 -2.12 -18.06
CA PHE A 138 -7.05 -1.28 -17.26
C PHE A 138 -7.17 0.18 -17.67
N ILE A 139 -7.08 0.47 -18.98
CA ILE A 139 -7.18 1.84 -19.52
C ILE A 139 -8.53 2.46 -19.14
N CYS A 140 -9.64 1.77 -19.42
CA CYS A 140 -10.99 2.25 -19.10
C CYS A 140 -11.16 2.54 -17.60
N LEU A 141 -10.72 1.61 -16.76
CA LEU A 141 -10.82 1.74 -15.31
C LEU A 141 -9.90 2.85 -14.78
N TYR A 142 -8.68 2.97 -15.31
CA TYR A 142 -7.76 4.02 -14.91
C TYR A 142 -8.28 5.40 -15.32
N GLU A 143 -8.82 5.55 -16.53
CA GLU A 143 -9.44 6.80 -16.97
C GLU A 143 -10.61 7.22 -16.08
N ALA A 144 -11.49 6.27 -15.73
CA ALA A 144 -12.63 6.50 -14.85
C ALA A 144 -12.22 6.81 -13.40
N ASN A 145 -11.13 6.20 -12.90
CA ASN A 145 -10.75 6.21 -11.49
C ASN A 145 -9.47 7.02 -11.16
N SER A 146 -8.83 7.71 -12.11
CA SER A 146 -7.52 8.36 -11.89
C SER A 146 -7.51 9.67 -11.05
N THR A 147 -8.65 10.17 -10.54
CA THR A 147 -8.72 11.49 -9.85
C THR A 147 -9.28 11.48 -8.43
N GLY A 148 -8.46 11.30 -7.38
CA GLY A 148 -8.91 11.53 -5.99
C GLY A 148 -8.42 10.49 -4.98
N LYS A 149 -8.74 10.70 -3.70
CA LYS A 149 -8.18 9.93 -2.56
C LYS A 149 -8.71 8.50 -2.42
N ASP A 150 -9.96 8.23 -2.81
CA ASP A 150 -10.62 6.93 -2.59
C ASP A 150 -10.57 6.01 -3.82
N LYS A 151 -9.89 6.46 -4.87
CA LYS A 151 -10.06 5.88 -6.20
C LYS A 151 -9.14 4.72 -6.54
N TYR A 152 -8.03 4.56 -5.83
CA TYR A 152 -7.21 3.37 -6.03
C TYR A 152 -7.93 2.11 -5.53
N ILE A 153 -8.61 2.20 -4.38
CA ILE A 153 -9.44 1.10 -3.87
C ILE A 153 -10.60 0.85 -4.84
N ALA A 154 -11.27 1.90 -5.32
CA ALA A 154 -12.31 1.77 -6.33
C ALA A 154 -11.77 1.11 -7.63
N PHE A 155 -10.60 1.54 -8.11
CA PHE A 155 -9.92 0.95 -9.26
C PHE A 155 -9.64 -0.54 -9.02
N GLN A 156 -9.10 -0.92 -7.87
CA GLN A 156 -8.77 -2.31 -7.55
C GLN A 156 -10.03 -3.18 -7.47
N ILE A 157 -11.09 -2.70 -6.80
CA ILE A 157 -12.38 -3.40 -6.73
C ILE A 157 -12.96 -3.60 -8.14
N GLN A 158 -12.96 -2.56 -8.96
CA GLN A 158 -13.46 -2.65 -10.32
C GLN A 158 -12.59 -3.55 -11.20
N TRP A 159 -11.26 -3.49 -11.04
CA TRP A 159 -10.32 -4.39 -11.72
C TRP A 159 -10.67 -5.85 -11.43
N HIS A 160 -10.78 -6.19 -10.14
CA HIS A 160 -11.16 -7.54 -9.74
C HIS A 160 -12.52 -7.94 -10.33
N LYS A 161 -13.53 -7.04 -10.29
CA LYS A 161 -14.84 -7.28 -10.90
C LYS A 161 -14.75 -7.59 -12.40
N TYR A 162 -13.93 -6.85 -13.15
CA TYR A 162 -13.74 -7.07 -14.60
C TYR A 162 -13.01 -8.37 -14.88
N CYS A 163 -12.01 -8.75 -14.09
CA CYS A 163 -11.29 -10.02 -14.26
C CYS A 163 -12.11 -11.23 -13.83
N SER A 164 -13.04 -11.07 -12.86
CA SER A 164 -13.88 -12.15 -12.35
C SER A 164 -14.74 -12.83 -13.42
N ILE A 165 -15.02 -12.18 -14.55
CA ILE A 165 -15.77 -12.84 -15.65
C ILE A 165 -15.07 -14.11 -16.16
N LEU A 166 -13.74 -14.16 -16.06
CA LEU A 166 -12.91 -15.28 -16.51
C LEU A 166 -12.84 -16.41 -15.46
N LEU A 167 -13.35 -16.15 -14.26
CA LEU A 167 -13.40 -17.08 -13.12
C LEU A 167 -14.83 -17.57 -12.84
N LEU A 168 -15.82 -17.06 -13.57
CA LEU A 168 -17.21 -17.45 -13.40
C LEU A 168 -17.42 -18.90 -13.88
N PRO A 169 -18.18 -19.72 -13.14
CA PRO A 169 -18.56 -21.07 -13.56
C PRO A 169 -19.18 -21.08 -14.96
N ARG A 170 -18.91 -22.13 -15.75
CA ARG A 170 -19.34 -22.24 -17.16
C ARG A 170 -20.84 -22.01 -17.37
N ASN A 171 -21.66 -22.43 -16.41
CA ASN A 171 -23.11 -22.31 -16.44
C ASN A 171 -23.63 -20.92 -16.03
N LEU A 172 -22.79 -20.06 -15.45
CA LEU A 172 -23.20 -18.75 -14.97
C LEU A 172 -22.96 -17.68 -16.04
N GLN A 173 -23.97 -16.90 -16.40
CA GLN A 173 -23.84 -15.85 -17.41
C GLN A 173 -23.08 -14.62 -16.88
N THR A 174 -22.41 -13.86 -17.76
CA THR A 174 -21.71 -12.62 -17.32
C THR A 174 -22.69 -11.55 -16.85
N GLN A 175 -23.96 -11.66 -17.25
CA GLN A 175 -25.08 -10.78 -16.83
C GLN A 175 -25.23 -10.68 -15.31
N CYS A 176 -24.80 -11.70 -14.57
CA CYS A 176 -24.80 -11.71 -13.10
C CYS A 176 -23.84 -10.68 -12.49
N LEU A 177 -22.80 -10.27 -13.21
CA LEU A 177 -21.84 -9.24 -12.77
C LEU A 177 -22.05 -7.89 -13.47
N PHE A 178 -22.49 -7.90 -14.73
CA PHE A 178 -22.63 -6.71 -15.58
C PHE A 178 -23.94 -6.74 -16.34
N SER A 179 -24.76 -5.68 -16.22
CA SER A 179 -26.05 -5.59 -16.92
C SER A 179 -26.14 -4.26 -17.69
N PRO A 180 -26.08 -4.28 -19.05
CA PRO A 180 -25.72 -5.42 -19.89
C PRO A 180 -24.20 -5.69 -19.92
N PRO A 181 -23.76 -6.93 -20.18
CA PRO A 181 -22.35 -7.21 -20.43
C PRO A 181 -21.91 -6.67 -21.79
N SER A 182 -20.64 -6.30 -21.91
CA SER A 182 -20.10 -5.87 -23.21
C SER A 182 -19.84 -7.08 -24.12
N TYR A 183 -19.89 -6.85 -25.44
CA TYR A 183 -19.57 -7.89 -26.43
C TYR A 183 -18.16 -8.46 -26.22
N GLU A 184 -17.18 -7.60 -25.89
CA GLU A 184 -15.80 -8.01 -25.64
C GLU A 184 -15.70 -8.95 -24.43
N MET A 185 -16.45 -8.69 -23.35
CA MET A 185 -16.50 -9.56 -22.16
C MET A 185 -17.02 -10.96 -22.49
N GLU A 186 -18.11 -11.05 -23.26
CA GLU A 186 -18.68 -12.35 -23.65
C GLU A 186 -17.73 -13.12 -24.58
N MET A 187 -17.12 -12.41 -25.54
CA MET A 187 -16.17 -12.99 -26.49
C MET A 187 -14.91 -13.53 -25.80
N VAL A 188 -14.25 -12.73 -24.96
CA VAL A 188 -13.01 -13.17 -24.28
C VAL A 188 -13.30 -14.32 -23.31
N ARG A 189 -14.46 -14.27 -22.63
CA ARG A 189 -14.88 -15.35 -21.74
C ARG A 189 -15.10 -16.63 -22.52
N LYS A 190 -15.79 -16.58 -23.66
CA LYS A 190 -15.99 -17.74 -24.51
C LYS A 190 -14.65 -18.34 -24.96
N HIS A 191 -13.72 -17.52 -25.47
CA HIS A 191 -12.39 -17.98 -25.87
C HIS A 191 -11.63 -18.66 -24.73
N TRP A 192 -11.71 -18.10 -23.51
CA TRP A 192 -11.09 -18.70 -22.34
C TRP A 192 -11.73 -20.04 -21.95
N LEU A 193 -13.06 -20.12 -21.91
CA LEU A 193 -13.76 -21.35 -21.58
C LEU A 193 -13.49 -22.46 -22.61
N ASP A 194 -13.54 -22.13 -23.90
CA ASP A 194 -13.23 -23.06 -24.99
C ASP A 194 -11.80 -23.59 -24.91
N PHE A 195 -10.84 -22.74 -24.53
CA PHE A 195 -9.46 -23.15 -24.26
C PHE A 195 -9.38 -24.13 -23.09
N THR A 196 -10.01 -23.80 -21.94
CA THR A 196 -9.95 -24.65 -20.74
C THR A 196 -10.69 -25.99 -20.87
N ILE A 197 -11.65 -26.12 -21.81
CA ILE A 197 -12.32 -27.42 -22.08
C ILE A 197 -11.32 -28.46 -22.57
N ASN A 198 -10.32 -28.03 -23.34
CA ASN A 198 -9.36 -28.92 -23.98
C ASN A 198 -8.12 -29.16 -23.10
N LEU A 199 -8.01 -28.49 -21.95
CA LEU A 199 -6.93 -28.73 -21.01
C LEU A 199 -7.19 -30.00 -20.20
N GLN A 200 -6.14 -30.79 -19.98
CA GLN A 200 -6.16 -31.89 -19.00
C GLN A 200 -6.02 -31.40 -17.54
N GLU A 201 -5.97 -30.08 -17.35
CA GLU A 201 -5.83 -29.43 -16.05
C GLU A 201 -7.18 -29.26 -15.36
N GLY A 202 -7.20 -29.37 -14.02
CA GLY A 202 -8.39 -29.11 -13.22
C GLY A 202 -8.85 -27.65 -13.29
N GLU A 203 -10.14 -27.42 -13.03
CA GLU A 203 -10.74 -26.07 -12.98
C GLU A 203 -10.05 -25.16 -11.96
N ASP A 204 -9.66 -25.71 -10.80
CA ASP A 204 -8.92 -24.97 -9.76
C ASP A 204 -7.54 -24.50 -10.25
N THR A 205 -6.81 -25.33 -10.99
CA THR A 205 -5.52 -24.96 -11.60
C THR A 205 -5.71 -23.84 -12.61
N CYS A 206 -6.73 -23.92 -13.45
CA CYS A 206 -7.08 -22.87 -14.43
C CYS A 206 -7.44 -21.55 -13.74
N ASN A 207 -8.22 -21.61 -12.66
CA ASN A 207 -8.61 -20.43 -11.87
C ASN A 207 -7.41 -19.78 -11.20
N LYS A 208 -6.52 -20.57 -10.56
CA LYS A 208 -5.28 -20.07 -9.97
C LYS A 208 -4.37 -19.41 -11.01
N PHE A 209 -4.24 -20.04 -12.18
CA PHE A 209 -3.50 -19.45 -13.30
C PHE A 209 -4.11 -18.11 -13.71
N MET A 210 -5.42 -18.04 -13.92
CA MET A 210 -6.08 -16.82 -14.38
C MET A 210 -6.01 -15.68 -13.35
N ILE A 211 -6.09 -16.00 -12.05
CA ILE A 211 -5.87 -15.02 -10.97
C ILE A 211 -4.45 -14.45 -11.05
N SER A 212 -3.45 -15.32 -11.18
CA SER A 212 -2.04 -14.92 -11.32
C SER A 212 -1.81 -14.07 -12.56
N PHE A 213 -2.29 -14.54 -13.72
CA PHE A 213 -2.21 -13.87 -15.01
C PHE A 213 -2.83 -12.47 -14.97
N SER A 214 -4.03 -12.34 -14.39
CA SER A 214 -4.71 -11.05 -14.20
C SER A 214 -3.90 -10.11 -13.30
N SER A 215 -3.29 -10.62 -12.22
CA SER A 215 -2.47 -9.79 -11.33
C SER A 215 -1.21 -9.30 -12.04
N ILE A 216 -0.50 -10.17 -12.75
CA ILE A 216 0.75 -9.84 -13.44
C ILE A 216 0.51 -8.74 -14.48
N ILE A 217 -0.56 -8.83 -15.28
CA ILE A 217 -0.88 -7.77 -16.25
C ILE A 217 -1.18 -6.45 -15.55
N ARG A 218 -1.95 -6.47 -14.46
CA ARG A 218 -2.22 -5.26 -13.67
C ARG A 218 -0.91 -4.63 -13.18
N ASP A 219 -0.02 -5.45 -12.65
CA ASP A 219 1.21 -4.98 -12.01
C ASP A 219 2.19 -4.41 -13.06
N ILE A 220 2.30 -5.07 -14.23
CA ILE A 220 3.02 -4.53 -15.41
C ILE A 220 2.46 -3.15 -15.80
N LEU A 221 1.13 -3.03 -15.96
CA LEU A 221 0.51 -1.78 -16.40
C LEU A 221 0.60 -0.66 -15.35
N LEU A 222 0.54 -1.00 -14.06
CA LEU A 222 0.80 -0.05 -12.97
C LEU A 222 2.26 0.42 -12.98
N GLN A 223 3.22 -0.48 -13.18
CA GLN A 223 4.63 -0.12 -13.27
C GLN A 223 4.88 0.85 -14.43
N GLU A 224 4.34 0.58 -15.61
CA GLU A 224 4.42 1.49 -16.77
C GLU A 224 3.77 2.84 -16.51
N THR A 225 2.64 2.84 -15.80
CA THR A 225 1.98 4.07 -15.34
C THR A 225 2.93 4.90 -14.48
N HIS A 226 3.69 4.24 -13.58
CA HIS A 226 4.64 4.92 -12.71
C HIS A 226 5.85 5.47 -13.46
N ILE A 227 6.43 4.69 -14.36
CA ILE A 227 7.58 5.11 -15.18
C ILE A 227 7.20 6.39 -15.93
N CYS A 228 6.07 6.39 -16.63
CA CYS A 228 5.60 7.54 -17.38
C CYS A 228 5.31 8.77 -16.50
N LEU A 229 4.74 8.57 -15.30
CA LEU A 229 4.50 9.67 -14.37
C LEU A 229 5.80 10.29 -13.84
N ASN A 230 6.84 9.49 -13.62
CA ASN A 230 8.14 9.99 -13.20
C ASN A 230 8.77 10.84 -14.31
N GLU A 231 8.73 10.37 -15.56
CA GLU A 231 9.20 11.12 -16.74
C GLU A 231 8.46 12.46 -16.90
N ILE A 232 7.13 12.45 -16.77
CA ILE A 232 6.29 13.66 -16.85
C ILE A 232 6.65 14.66 -15.74
N SER A 233 6.98 14.17 -14.55
CA SER A 233 7.26 15.02 -13.39
C SER A 233 8.62 15.72 -13.43
N GLY A 234 9.47 15.44 -14.44
CA GLY A 234 10.77 16.07 -14.60
C GLY A 234 11.73 15.75 -13.46
N VAL A 235 11.51 14.66 -12.74
CA VAL A 235 12.52 14.10 -11.85
C VAL A 235 13.49 13.36 -12.77
N ASP A 236 14.62 13.99 -13.08
CA ASP A 236 15.67 13.43 -13.94
C ASP A 236 16.08 12.04 -13.43
N GLY A 237 15.48 11.01 -14.02
CA GLY A 237 15.78 9.62 -13.76
C GLY A 237 17.08 9.25 -14.45
N GLN A 238 18.21 9.56 -13.82
CA GLN A 238 19.45 8.85 -14.13
C GLN A 238 19.26 7.37 -13.75
N GLY A 239 19.03 6.54 -14.77
CA GLY A 239 19.32 5.11 -14.75
C GLY A 239 18.42 4.23 -13.89
N MET A 240 17.12 4.14 -14.19
CA MET A 240 16.39 2.90 -13.90
C MET A 240 16.42 2.00 -15.14
N THR A 241 17.56 1.32 -15.32
CA THR A 241 17.62 0.12 -16.15
C THR A 241 16.68 -0.93 -15.60
N THR A 242 15.90 -1.49 -16.51
CA THR A 242 14.97 -2.61 -16.39
C THR A 242 15.59 -3.78 -15.60
N GLN A 243 15.47 -3.77 -14.27
CA GLN A 243 15.59 -4.96 -13.43
C GLN A 243 14.18 -5.41 -13.02
N VAL A 244 13.49 -6.00 -13.98
CA VAL A 244 12.37 -6.92 -13.71
C VAL A 244 13.01 -8.26 -13.30
N ALA A 245 13.56 -8.31 -12.10
CA ALA A 245 13.99 -9.54 -11.44
C ALA A 245 14.23 -9.27 -9.94
N ASN A 246 13.46 -9.94 -9.07
CA ASN A 246 13.67 -10.13 -7.62
C ASN A 246 13.32 -9.01 -6.60
N ASN A 247 12.94 -7.78 -6.98
CA ASN A 247 12.61 -6.77 -5.96
C ASN A 247 11.25 -6.96 -5.26
N ASP A 248 10.29 -7.68 -5.87
CA ASP A 248 8.98 -7.96 -5.26
C ASP A 248 9.07 -8.75 -3.94
N GLN A 249 10.19 -9.45 -3.69
CA GLN A 249 10.39 -10.17 -2.43
C GLN A 249 10.53 -9.25 -1.21
N ASN A 250 10.95 -8.00 -1.40
CA ASN A 250 11.22 -7.08 -0.29
C ASN A 250 10.03 -6.23 0.12
N ASP A 251 9.00 -6.19 -0.70
CA ASP A 251 7.83 -5.34 -0.53
C ASP A 251 7.14 -5.55 0.81
N VAL A 252 7.05 -6.80 1.24
CA VAL A 252 6.43 -7.17 2.51
C VAL A 252 7.22 -6.59 3.68
N TYR A 253 8.55 -6.52 3.56
CA TYR A 253 9.45 -6.02 4.60
C TYR A 253 9.44 -4.50 4.68
N PHE A 254 9.28 -3.79 3.56
CA PHE A 254 9.01 -2.36 3.59
C PHE A 254 7.69 -2.04 4.33
N ARG A 255 6.64 -2.86 4.14
CA ARG A 255 5.37 -2.70 4.84
C ARG A 255 5.47 -3.04 6.33
N PHE A 256 6.08 -4.17 6.67
CA PHE A 256 6.23 -4.62 8.05
C PHE A 256 7.10 -3.67 8.85
N GLY A 257 8.25 -3.30 8.29
CA GLY A 257 9.14 -2.30 8.90
C GLY A 257 8.47 -0.94 9.01
N GLY A 258 7.78 -0.48 7.96
CA GLY A 258 7.10 0.81 7.94
C GLY A 258 6.01 0.94 9.01
N ALA A 259 5.14 -0.07 9.11
CA ALA A 259 4.10 -0.15 10.15
C ALA A 259 4.71 -0.20 11.57
N THR A 260 5.77 -0.99 11.74
CA THR A 260 6.50 -1.09 13.02
C THR A 260 7.07 0.26 13.44
N LEU A 261 7.77 0.95 12.53
CA LEU A 261 8.33 2.29 12.75
C LEU A 261 7.24 3.31 13.08
N ALA A 262 6.15 3.32 12.31
CA ALA A 262 5.03 4.24 12.54
C ALA A 262 4.45 4.10 13.95
N SER A 263 4.21 2.85 14.38
CA SER A 263 3.67 2.55 15.70
C SER A 263 4.65 2.93 16.83
N MET A 264 5.93 2.57 16.69
CA MET A 264 6.94 2.88 17.72
C MET A 264 7.17 4.39 17.85
N LEU A 265 7.35 5.09 16.74
CA LEU A 265 7.52 6.55 16.75
C LEU A 265 6.31 7.24 17.35
N HIS A 266 5.09 6.83 16.99
CA HIS A 266 3.88 7.39 17.58
C HIS A 266 3.87 7.23 19.11
N ASN A 267 4.17 6.03 19.60
CA ASN A 267 4.21 5.75 21.04
C ASN A 267 5.26 6.60 21.75
N ARG A 268 6.47 6.72 21.19
CA ARG A 268 7.54 7.55 21.79
C ARG A 268 7.21 9.03 21.80
N TYR A 269 6.65 9.57 20.72
CA TYR A 269 6.20 10.97 20.71
C TYR A 269 5.02 11.25 21.65
N LYS A 270 4.22 10.25 21.98
CA LYS A 270 3.17 10.35 22.99
C LYS A 270 3.79 10.31 24.39
N GLU A 271 4.65 9.33 24.65
CA GLU A 271 5.26 9.08 25.96
C GLU A 271 6.22 10.21 26.40
N ILE A 272 6.98 10.77 25.47
CA ILE A 272 7.94 11.85 25.76
C ILE A 272 7.27 13.08 26.40
N ARG A 273 5.98 13.31 26.10
CA ARG A 273 5.21 14.47 26.59
C ARG A 273 4.84 14.37 28.07
N SER A 274 4.79 13.17 28.63
CA SER A 274 4.28 12.91 29.99
C SER A 274 5.30 12.20 30.90
N CYS A 275 6.56 12.08 30.47
CA CYS A 275 7.59 11.38 31.22
C CYS A 275 8.52 12.32 32.03
N SER A 276 9.25 11.75 32.99
CA SER A 276 10.28 12.45 33.78
C SER A 276 11.46 12.91 32.92
N ALA A 277 12.25 13.87 33.42
CA ALA A 277 13.40 14.40 32.67
C ALA A 277 14.41 13.32 32.26
N VAL A 278 14.75 12.40 33.17
CA VAL A 278 15.68 11.28 32.88
C VAL A 278 15.10 10.35 31.80
N LYS A 279 13.81 10.01 31.89
CA LYS A 279 13.16 9.15 30.88
C LYS A 279 13.02 9.87 29.54
N ARG A 280 12.87 11.19 29.55
CA ARG A 280 12.77 12.03 28.35
C ARG A 280 14.04 11.96 27.52
N GLU A 281 15.21 11.98 28.16
CA GLU A 281 16.50 11.86 27.47
C GLU A 281 16.61 10.52 26.75
N LEU A 282 16.33 9.41 27.46
CA LEU A 282 16.34 8.07 26.86
C LEU A 282 15.35 7.95 25.69
N ILE A 283 14.11 8.42 25.87
CA ILE A 283 13.09 8.39 24.79
C ILE A 283 13.52 9.26 23.60
N SER A 284 14.20 10.38 23.83
CA SER A 284 14.72 11.23 22.75
C SER A 284 15.77 10.50 21.91
N VAL A 285 16.65 9.74 22.55
CA VAL A 285 17.64 8.90 21.85
C VAL A 285 16.94 7.76 21.09
N GLU A 286 15.93 7.10 21.70
CA GLU A 286 15.14 6.08 21.00
C GLU A 286 14.41 6.63 19.76
N ILE A 287 13.86 7.84 19.83
CA ILE A 287 13.27 8.53 18.66
C ILE A 287 14.33 8.75 17.59
N THR A 288 15.54 9.17 17.96
CA THR A 288 16.65 9.40 17.03
C THR A 288 17.05 8.11 16.31
N ILE A 289 17.17 7.00 17.04
CA ILE A 289 17.43 5.67 16.47
C ILE A 289 16.33 5.27 15.48
N LEU A 290 15.05 5.39 15.88
CA LEU A 290 13.92 5.06 15.00
C LEU A 290 13.89 5.93 13.74
N GLN A 291 14.27 7.21 13.84
CA GLN A 291 14.41 8.09 12.69
C GLN A 291 15.59 7.71 11.80
N ALA A 292 16.68 7.20 12.35
CA ALA A 292 17.84 6.71 11.58
C ALA A 292 17.51 5.41 10.83
N ILE A 293 16.65 4.55 11.39
CA ILE A 293 16.12 3.37 10.71
C ILE A 293 15.15 3.76 9.59
N ASN A 294 14.43 4.86 9.75
CA ASN A 294 13.47 5.34 8.75
C ASN A 294 14.16 6.07 7.58
N ASN A 295 13.91 5.62 6.35
CA ASN A 295 14.39 6.30 5.15
C ASN A 295 13.43 7.41 4.70
N LYS A 296 13.99 8.59 4.43
CA LYS A 296 13.28 9.69 3.79
C LYS A 296 13.34 9.60 2.27
N ASP A 297 14.41 9.00 1.74
CA ASP A 297 14.51 8.68 0.33
C ASP A 297 13.65 7.45 0.01
N LYS A 298 12.79 7.57 -0.99
CA LYS A 298 11.82 6.55 -1.39
C LYS A 298 12.25 5.83 -2.67
N SER A 299 13.42 6.17 -3.22
CA SER A 299 13.99 5.58 -4.43
C SER A 299 14.06 4.04 -4.40
N ALA A 300 14.38 3.47 -3.24
CA ALA A 300 14.49 2.03 -3.03
C ALA A 300 13.15 1.29 -2.86
N ILE A 301 12.04 2.02 -2.75
CA ILE A 301 10.72 1.44 -2.52
C ILE A 301 10.06 1.11 -3.87
N PRO A 302 9.40 -0.05 -4.02
CA PRO A 302 8.61 -0.36 -5.22
C PRO A 302 7.62 0.76 -5.57
N ALA A 303 7.54 1.10 -6.86
CA ALA A 303 6.77 2.25 -7.34
C ALA A 303 5.28 2.23 -6.92
N TYR A 304 4.67 1.05 -6.90
CA TYR A 304 3.26 0.90 -6.49
C TYR A 304 3.05 1.21 -4.99
N LEU A 305 4.06 0.98 -4.14
CA LEU A 305 4.03 1.36 -2.72
C LEU A 305 4.23 2.86 -2.56
N GLN A 306 5.14 3.47 -3.35
CA GLN A 306 5.34 4.92 -3.36
C GLN A 306 4.05 5.67 -3.76
N TYR A 307 3.23 5.10 -4.64
CA TYR A 307 1.95 5.70 -5.05
C TYR A 307 0.90 5.71 -3.93
N ARG A 308 0.85 4.64 -3.12
CA ARG A 308 -0.04 4.58 -1.95
C ARG A 308 0.44 5.51 -0.84
N ASP A 309 1.72 5.83 -0.82
CA ASP A 309 2.27 6.80 0.11
C ASP A 309 1.82 8.24 -0.24
N LYS A 310 0.89 8.74 0.58
CA LYS A 310 0.42 10.14 0.56
C LYS A 310 1.48 11.14 1.08
N GLY A 311 2.73 10.71 1.25
CA GLY A 311 3.86 11.49 1.76
C GLY A 311 4.07 11.34 3.27
N PHE A 312 3.42 10.36 3.90
CA PHE A 312 3.35 10.21 5.36
C PHE A 312 3.65 8.80 5.85
N MET A 313 3.94 7.84 4.96
CA MET A 313 4.35 6.52 5.37
C MET A 313 5.82 6.52 5.81
N TYR A 314 6.08 5.83 6.91
CA TYR A 314 7.41 5.46 7.35
C TYR A 314 7.87 4.23 6.56
N PHE A 315 9.16 4.17 6.24
CA PHE A 315 9.77 3.05 5.55
C PHE A 315 11.14 2.78 6.13
N PRO A 316 11.50 1.51 6.37
CA PRO A 316 12.86 1.20 6.77
C PRO A 316 13.83 1.53 5.64
N ASP A 317 15.02 2.02 5.99
CA ASP A 317 16.15 2.07 5.07
C ASP A 317 16.51 0.66 4.61
N ILE A 318 16.97 0.56 3.37
CA ILE A 318 17.28 -0.71 2.73
C ILE A 318 18.34 -1.49 3.52
N THR A 319 19.22 -0.80 4.25
CA THR A 319 20.22 -1.43 5.14
C THR A 319 19.59 -2.24 6.28
N PHE A 320 18.34 -1.96 6.67
CA PHE A 320 17.63 -2.67 7.73
C PHE A 320 16.68 -3.77 7.21
N ILE A 321 16.48 -3.88 5.89
CA ILE A 321 15.67 -4.96 5.30
C ILE A 321 16.21 -6.35 5.64
N PRO A 322 17.54 -6.61 5.62
CA PRO A 322 18.09 -7.90 6.05
C PRO A 322 17.68 -8.28 7.49
N PHE A 323 17.76 -7.34 8.43
CA PHE A 323 17.32 -7.55 9.82
C PHE A 323 15.83 -7.90 9.89
N ILE A 324 14.97 -7.10 9.25
CA ILE A 324 13.51 -7.33 9.26
C ILE A 324 13.18 -8.70 8.66
N ARG A 325 13.85 -9.07 7.56
CA ARG A 325 13.71 -10.38 6.93
C ARG A 325 14.16 -11.50 7.87
N ALA A 326 15.31 -11.36 8.54
CA ALA A 326 15.82 -12.39 9.45
C ALA A 326 14.87 -12.65 10.63
N VAL A 327 14.29 -11.59 11.21
CA VAL A 327 13.24 -11.71 12.26
C VAL A 327 12.04 -12.50 11.73
N ASP A 328 11.59 -12.16 10.53
CA ASP A 328 10.45 -12.80 9.86
C ASP A 328 10.69 -14.29 9.60
N GLU A 329 11.89 -14.65 9.10
CA GLU A 329 12.28 -16.03 8.86
C GLU A 329 12.39 -16.84 10.16
N CYS A 330 12.93 -16.26 11.25
CA CYS A 330 12.91 -16.89 12.56
C CYS A 330 11.48 -17.17 13.05
N ALA A 331 10.57 -16.20 12.90
CA ALA A 331 9.18 -16.37 13.30
C ALA A 331 8.47 -17.45 12.47
N LYS A 332 8.69 -17.52 11.15
CA LYS A 332 8.12 -18.53 10.23
C LYS A 332 8.46 -19.97 10.58
N GLN A 333 9.58 -20.22 11.26
CA GLN A 333 9.94 -21.58 11.70
C GLN A 333 8.85 -22.19 12.60
N VAL A 334 8.15 -21.34 13.36
CA VAL A 334 7.06 -21.72 14.27
C VAL A 334 5.70 -21.32 13.70
N VAL A 335 5.61 -20.13 13.11
CA VAL A 335 4.35 -19.55 12.61
C VAL A 335 3.99 -20.14 11.25
N ASN A 336 3.45 -21.35 11.28
CA ASN A 336 2.95 -22.09 10.13
C ASN A 336 1.87 -23.10 10.58
N GLU A 337 1.22 -23.79 9.65
CA GLU A 337 0.13 -24.73 9.98
C GLU A 337 0.57 -25.86 10.91
N LYS A 338 1.81 -26.34 10.76
CA LYS A 338 2.38 -27.36 11.63
C LYS A 338 2.59 -26.81 13.04
N GLY A 339 3.24 -25.65 13.19
CA GLY A 339 3.45 -25.05 14.50
C GLY A 339 2.15 -24.64 15.20
N LEU A 340 1.12 -24.21 14.46
CA LEU A 340 -0.21 -23.99 15.03
C LEU A 340 -0.82 -25.29 15.57
N LYS A 341 -0.66 -26.41 14.85
CA LYS A 341 -1.11 -27.73 15.30
C LYS A 341 -0.32 -28.23 16.51
N ASP A 342 0.99 -28.03 16.52
CA ASP A 342 1.90 -28.54 17.54
C ASP A 342 1.83 -27.71 18.85
N HIS A 343 1.58 -26.41 18.76
CA HIS A 343 1.62 -25.49 19.91
C HIS A 343 0.27 -24.88 20.31
N GLY A 344 -0.74 -24.88 19.43
CA GLY A 344 -2.07 -24.35 19.72
C GLY A 344 -2.02 -22.93 20.30
N ASP A 345 -2.54 -22.77 21.51
CA ASP A 345 -2.62 -21.47 22.21
C ASP A 345 -1.24 -20.93 22.64
N GLU A 346 -0.22 -21.78 22.77
CA GLU A 346 1.14 -21.37 23.14
C GLU A 346 1.96 -20.86 21.94
N LEU A 347 1.40 -20.85 20.72
CA LEU A 347 2.10 -20.47 19.49
C LEU A 347 2.81 -19.11 19.62
N ILE A 348 2.14 -18.12 20.22
CA ILE A 348 2.69 -16.77 20.40
C ILE A 348 3.94 -16.80 21.28
N LYS A 349 3.85 -17.44 22.44
CA LYS A 349 4.93 -17.52 23.43
C LYS A 349 6.13 -18.29 22.90
N VAL A 350 5.89 -19.42 22.22
CA VAL A 350 6.96 -20.23 21.61
C VAL A 350 7.67 -19.45 20.51
N THR A 351 6.93 -18.73 19.67
CA THR A 351 7.50 -17.90 18.60
C THR A 351 8.40 -16.81 19.17
N HIS A 352 7.93 -16.04 20.17
CA HIS A 352 8.75 -15.01 20.83
C HIS A 352 10.00 -15.60 21.48
N SER A 353 9.90 -16.79 22.08
CA SER A 353 11.05 -17.47 22.70
C SER A 353 12.11 -17.83 21.66
N ILE A 354 11.71 -18.40 20.53
CA ILE A 354 12.64 -18.79 19.44
C ILE A 354 13.30 -17.56 18.82
N VAL A 355 12.52 -16.52 18.52
CA VAL A 355 13.04 -15.27 17.94
C VAL A 355 14.01 -14.58 18.91
N LYS A 356 13.73 -14.59 20.23
CA LYS A 356 14.62 -14.00 21.25
C LYS A 356 15.94 -14.76 21.40
N LEU A 357 15.96 -16.08 21.15
CA LEU A 357 17.18 -16.89 21.20
C LEU A 357 18.11 -16.67 19.99
N ALA A 358 17.62 -16.04 18.92
CA ALA A 358 18.39 -15.77 17.72
C ALA A 358 19.34 -14.57 17.92
N THR A 359 20.51 -14.83 18.52
CA THR A 359 21.50 -13.80 18.90
C THR A 359 22.04 -12.96 17.73
N HIS A 360 22.06 -13.53 16.52
CA HIS A 360 22.52 -12.84 15.31
C HIS A 360 21.61 -11.68 14.86
N LEU A 361 20.36 -11.62 15.33
CA LEU A 361 19.42 -10.56 14.96
C LEU A 361 19.86 -9.21 15.53
N LYS A 362 20.36 -9.19 16.77
CA LYS A 362 20.83 -7.97 17.43
C LYS A 362 22.05 -7.39 16.72
N SER A 363 23.00 -8.22 16.30
CA SER A 363 24.18 -7.75 15.56
C SER A 363 23.78 -7.12 14.23
N GLN A 364 22.83 -7.68 13.50
CA GLN A 364 22.36 -7.10 12.23
C GLN A 364 21.74 -5.71 12.41
N LEU A 365 20.91 -5.51 13.45
CA LEU A 365 20.36 -4.18 13.74
C LEU A 365 21.46 -3.18 14.10
N VAL A 366 22.38 -3.58 14.99
CA VAL A 366 23.48 -2.71 15.47
C VAL A 366 24.42 -2.33 14.32
N ASP A 367 24.76 -3.26 13.44
CA ASP A 367 25.61 -2.98 12.28
C ASP A 367 24.92 -2.02 11.29
N GLY A 368 23.61 -2.18 11.09
CA GLY A 368 22.80 -1.23 10.34
C GLY A 368 22.81 0.17 10.97
N LEU A 369 22.67 0.27 12.29
CA LEU A 369 22.69 1.55 13.02
C LEU A 369 24.06 2.23 12.99
N ARG A 370 25.16 1.47 13.16
CA ARG A 370 26.54 2.01 13.07
C ARG A 370 26.84 2.66 11.73
N SER A 371 26.17 2.24 10.65
CA SER A 371 26.30 2.87 9.34
C SER A 371 25.58 4.22 9.21
N LYS A 372 24.69 4.55 10.17
CA LYS A 372 23.82 5.73 10.15
C LYS A 372 24.09 6.71 11.28
N MET A 373 24.57 6.23 12.43
CA MET A 373 24.81 7.04 13.62
C MET A 373 25.88 6.42 14.52
N ALA A 374 26.52 7.26 15.36
CA ALA A 374 27.40 6.81 16.42
C ALA A 374 26.58 6.16 17.56
N LEU A 375 27.18 5.19 18.25
CA LEU A 375 26.57 4.44 19.36
C LEU A 375 27.60 4.29 20.49
N ASP A 376 28.11 5.42 20.97
CA ASP A 376 29.32 5.48 21.81
C ASP A 376 28.97 5.63 23.30
N THR A 377 27.81 6.20 23.59
CA THR A 377 27.35 6.46 24.96
C THR A 377 26.55 5.30 25.54
N ASP A 378 26.51 5.19 26.87
CA ASP A 378 25.73 4.13 27.52
C ASP A 378 24.22 4.31 27.34
N ILE A 379 23.75 5.56 27.22
CA ILE A 379 22.35 5.86 26.93
C ILE A 379 21.96 5.43 25.50
N GLU A 380 22.85 5.57 24.52
CA GLU A 380 22.64 5.07 23.14
C GLU A 380 22.58 3.55 23.08
N LYS A 381 23.43 2.85 23.84
CA LYS A 381 23.38 1.38 23.95
C LYS A 381 22.07 0.92 24.59
N GLN A 382 21.66 1.56 25.68
CA GLN A 382 20.39 1.25 26.34
C GLN A 382 19.18 1.53 25.42
N ALA A 383 19.17 2.67 24.73
CA ALA A 383 18.12 3.00 23.76
C ALA A 383 18.08 2.00 22.60
N THR A 384 19.25 1.57 22.12
CA THR A 384 19.37 0.55 21.06
C THR A 384 18.75 -0.78 21.51
N ASP A 385 19.02 -1.21 22.74
CA ASP A 385 18.46 -2.43 23.30
C ASP A 385 16.92 -2.35 23.44
N ASN A 386 16.41 -1.23 23.91
CA ASN A 386 14.96 -0.99 24.01
C ASN A 386 14.28 -1.00 22.63
N VAL A 387 14.88 -0.31 21.64
CA VAL A 387 14.37 -0.29 20.26
C VAL A 387 14.41 -1.69 19.65
N TYR A 388 15.50 -2.43 19.86
CA TYR A 388 15.65 -3.81 19.39
C TYR A 388 14.53 -4.70 19.93
N ASP A 389 14.36 -4.75 21.25
CA ASP A 389 13.38 -5.63 21.89
C ASP A 389 11.95 -5.31 21.45
N GLU A 390 11.60 -4.03 21.32
CA GLU A 390 10.26 -3.64 20.86
C GLU A 390 10.05 -3.87 19.35
N MET A 391 11.06 -3.63 18.51
CA MET A 391 10.99 -3.99 17.07
C MET A 391 10.80 -5.50 16.90
N LEU A 392 11.58 -6.30 17.62
CA LEU A 392 11.52 -7.76 17.60
C LEU A 392 10.10 -8.23 17.93
N ARG A 393 9.53 -7.70 19.03
CA ARG A 393 8.18 -8.01 19.47
C ARG A 393 7.13 -7.64 18.42
N LYS A 394 7.19 -6.43 17.86
CA LYS A 394 6.19 -5.92 16.90
C LYS A 394 6.24 -6.64 15.56
N LEU A 395 7.44 -6.90 15.03
CA LEU A 395 7.63 -7.66 13.79
C LEU A 395 7.12 -9.10 13.95
N THR A 396 7.45 -9.75 15.07
CA THR A 396 6.98 -11.10 15.40
C THR A 396 5.45 -11.15 15.48
N ASN A 397 4.83 -10.21 16.21
CA ASN A 397 3.37 -10.12 16.31
C ASN A 397 2.72 -9.86 14.95
N THR A 398 3.33 -9.04 14.09
CA THR A 398 2.83 -8.77 12.74
C THR A 398 2.79 -10.06 11.90
N ARG A 399 3.85 -10.88 11.93
CA ARG A 399 3.89 -12.19 11.24
C ARG A 399 2.84 -13.15 11.80
N ILE A 400 2.68 -13.24 13.12
CA ILE A 400 1.65 -14.08 13.76
C ILE A 400 0.26 -13.66 13.29
N GLN A 401 -0.05 -12.36 13.34
CA GLN A 401 -1.35 -11.84 12.90
C GLN A 401 -1.61 -12.11 11.42
N GLU A 402 -0.58 -11.95 10.57
CA GLU A 402 -0.69 -12.23 9.14
C GLU A 402 -1.04 -13.70 8.88
N PHE A 403 -0.35 -14.60 9.56
CA PHE A 403 -0.60 -16.04 9.46
C PHE A 403 -2.00 -16.39 9.97
N MET A 404 -2.39 -15.91 11.16
CA MET A 404 -3.71 -16.20 11.73
C MET A 404 -4.85 -15.66 10.86
N SER A 405 -4.68 -14.46 10.28
CA SER A 405 -5.64 -13.90 9.33
C SER A 405 -5.76 -14.77 8.08
N SER A 406 -4.63 -15.16 7.48
CA SER A 406 -4.59 -16.00 6.28
C SER A 406 -5.17 -17.40 6.54
N PHE A 407 -4.86 -17.99 7.69
CA PHE A 407 -5.36 -19.30 8.11
C PHE A 407 -6.87 -19.28 8.33
N LYS A 408 -7.40 -18.25 9.01
CA LYS A 408 -8.86 -18.06 9.17
C LYS A 408 -9.56 -17.91 7.82
N GLN A 409 -8.98 -17.16 6.88
CA GLN A 409 -9.54 -17.02 5.52
C GLN A 409 -9.55 -18.36 4.77
N LYS A 410 -8.47 -19.14 4.86
CA LYS A 410 -8.38 -20.48 4.28
C LYS A 410 -9.43 -21.43 4.88
N MET A 411 -9.62 -21.40 6.20
CA MET A 411 -10.63 -22.21 6.89
C MET A 411 -12.07 -21.82 6.53
N ALA A 412 -12.34 -20.52 6.40
CA ALA A 412 -13.65 -20.02 5.96
C ALA A 412 -13.96 -20.47 4.52
N PHE A 413 -12.97 -20.34 3.62
CA PHE A 413 -13.08 -20.81 2.24
C PHE A 413 -13.35 -22.32 2.17
N ASN A 414 -12.59 -23.13 2.91
CA ASN A 414 -12.77 -24.59 2.94
C ASN A 414 -14.13 -25.00 3.54
N SER A 415 -14.68 -24.19 4.46
CA SER A 415 -16.01 -24.40 5.04
C SER A 415 -17.15 -23.84 4.16
N GLY A 416 -16.88 -23.45 2.92
CA GLY A 416 -17.89 -22.92 1.99
C GLY A 416 -18.43 -21.53 2.34
N HIS A 417 -17.80 -20.82 3.28
CA HIS A 417 -18.21 -19.46 3.62
C HIS A 417 -17.57 -18.46 2.66
N ALA A 418 -18.34 -17.47 2.21
CA ALA A 418 -17.81 -16.35 1.45
C ALA A 418 -16.80 -15.60 2.32
N SER A 419 -15.52 -15.75 2.00
CA SER A 419 -14.45 -15.00 2.65
C SER A 419 -14.66 -13.50 2.40
N THR A 420 -14.57 -12.67 3.45
CA THR A 420 -14.42 -11.21 3.34
C THR A 420 -13.01 -10.87 2.82
N ALA A 421 -12.62 -11.49 1.69
CA ALA A 421 -11.31 -11.50 1.06
C ALA A 421 -10.89 -10.18 0.41
N GLY A 422 -11.35 -9.03 0.94
CA GLY A 422 -11.09 -7.72 0.35
C GLY A 422 -9.89 -6.98 0.95
N LEU A 423 -9.52 -7.27 2.20
CA LEU A 423 -8.47 -6.55 2.92
C LEU A 423 -7.66 -7.55 3.75
N ASN A 424 -6.59 -8.10 3.18
CA ASN A 424 -5.63 -8.87 3.95
C ASN A 424 -4.87 -7.92 4.93
N LEU A 425 -4.24 -8.46 5.97
CA LEU A 425 -3.42 -7.64 6.88
C LEU A 425 -2.35 -6.84 6.13
N ARG A 426 -1.83 -7.38 5.01
CA ARG A 426 -0.86 -6.68 4.16
C ARG A 426 -1.43 -5.41 3.50
N ASP A 427 -2.74 -5.33 3.29
CA ASP A 427 -3.47 -4.17 2.77
C ASP A 427 -3.82 -3.18 3.90
N GLN A 428 -4.03 -3.67 5.12
CA GLN A 428 -4.23 -2.82 6.31
C GLN A 428 -2.92 -2.17 6.79
N LEU A 429 -1.80 -2.88 6.71
CA LEU A 429 -0.48 -2.32 7.05
C LEU A 429 -0.07 -1.21 6.07
N LEU A 430 -0.64 -1.19 4.86
CA LEU A 430 -0.47 -0.10 3.89
C LEU A 430 -1.24 1.17 4.26
N SER A 431 -2.31 1.06 5.04
CA SER A 431 -3.16 2.19 5.43
C SER A 431 -2.87 2.74 6.82
N GLN A 432 -1.87 2.18 7.53
CA GLN A 432 -1.40 2.73 8.81
C GLN A 432 -0.73 4.10 8.59
N HIS A 433 -1.57 5.11 8.46
CA HIS A 433 -1.21 6.51 8.44
C HIS A 433 -1.43 7.07 9.84
N VAL A 434 -0.39 7.07 10.66
CA VAL A 434 -0.43 7.86 11.88
C VAL A 434 0.08 9.25 11.54
N GLN A 435 -0.80 10.25 11.50
CA GLN A 435 -0.37 11.65 11.46
C GLN A 435 0.32 11.99 12.77
N VAL A 436 1.62 11.76 12.82
CA VAL A 436 2.46 12.18 13.93
C VAL A 436 2.64 13.70 13.79
N GLN A 437 1.80 14.48 14.47
CA GLN A 437 2.03 15.92 14.62
C GLN A 437 3.24 16.12 15.55
N SER A 438 4.43 16.29 14.98
CA SER A 438 5.62 16.74 15.72
C SER A 438 5.48 18.24 16.02
N ARG A 439 4.76 18.57 17.09
CA ARG A 439 4.82 19.90 17.72
C ARG A 439 5.68 19.86 18.99
N VAL A 440 6.80 19.14 18.92
CA VAL A 440 7.81 19.21 19.97
C VAL A 440 8.96 19.99 19.37
N GLN A 441 9.05 21.27 19.71
CA GLN A 441 10.30 22.00 19.60
C GLN A 441 11.17 21.46 20.73
N LEU A 442 12.22 20.72 20.35
CA LEU A 442 13.31 20.41 21.27
C LEU A 442 14.18 21.67 21.24
N ASP A 443 14.07 22.48 22.30
CA ASP A 443 14.94 23.62 22.56
C ASP A 443 16.33 23.16 23.01
#